data_AF-A0A0T5NY54-F1
#
_entry.id   AF-A0A0T5NY54-F1
#
_cell.length_a   1.000
_cell.length_b   1.000
_cell.length_c   1.000
_cell.angle_alpha   90.00
_cell.angle_beta   90.00
_cell.angle_gamma   90.00
#
_symmetry.space_group_name_H-M   'P 1'
#
loop_
_entity.id
_entity.type
_entity.pdbx_description
1 polymer ?
#
loop_
_entity_poly.entity_id
_entity_poly.type
_entity_poly.pdbx_seq_one_letter_code
_entity_poly.pdbx_strand_id
1 'polypeptide(L)'
;MVKRFSEELMERMPEGMQMPLILVEVMDWLEAQGARQTTWQGEALEFERQSLALYPVAEWQQPGASHAAFSYYGTFSLNGPPAPVVDEDERVFLFVQTGGDGSYAGFWLDDRGKQWIVHHGSGSGSAWFGVISDDPKDLLRLLAVGYEEPAFAEVHPLTPLEAMVQGNGLESVFHLAQMIAADRLDGAEGIADFEDRRDDLAEDLADQMEAGERVADGWGLPIPPVAFQTCLREVHGIATPRRASDFLPFPASDGADPGDDPFYRWLTAHQPEPSDEAQGRLKELDELAEEMIRQIDAGKEPDPELLRRMEALSKP
;
A
#
# COMPACT_ATOMS: atom_id res chain seq x y z
N MET A 1 2.27 20.72 25.01
CA MET A 1 3.24 20.05 24.13
C MET A 1 2.41 19.33 23.08
N VAL A 2 2.70 19.54 21.80
CA VAL A 2 2.02 18.78 20.72
C VAL A 2 2.55 17.35 20.82
N LYS A 3 1.64 16.37 20.88
CA LYS A 3 2.03 14.94 20.95
C LYS A 3 2.63 14.52 19.62
N ARG A 4 3.60 13.61 19.68
CA ARG A 4 4.14 12.96 18.49
C ARG A 4 3.13 11.97 17.92
N PHE A 5 3.21 11.70 16.63
CA PHE A 5 2.34 10.74 15.95
C PHE A 5 2.38 9.36 16.63
N SER A 6 3.59 8.89 16.96
CA SER A 6 3.82 7.62 17.65
C SER A 6 3.11 7.55 19.02
N GLU A 7 3.10 8.64 19.77
CA GLU A 7 2.46 8.73 21.09
C GLU A 7 0.93 8.64 20.98
N GLU A 8 0.36 9.35 20.02
CA GLU A 8 -1.08 9.31 19.75
C GLU A 8 -1.54 7.94 19.22
N LEU A 9 -0.70 7.26 18.44
CA LEU A 9 -0.98 5.91 17.96
C LEU A 9 -0.95 4.89 19.13
N MET A 10 0.08 4.96 19.98
CA MET A 10 0.21 4.06 21.14
C MET A 10 -0.94 4.22 22.15
N GLU A 11 -1.50 5.42 22.31
CA GLU A 11 -2.66 5.66 23.19
C GLU A 11 -3.93 4.93 22.75
N ARG A 12 -3.99 4.49 21.49
CA ARG A 12 -5.12 3.74 20.92
C ARG A 12 -4.88 2.25 20.85
N MET A 13 -3.67 1.80 21.18
CA MET A 13 -3.36 0.37 21.14
C MET A 13 -4.17 -0.39 22.17
N PRO A 14 -4.73 -1.57 21.80
CA PRO A 14 -5.39 -2.45 22.73
C PRO A 14 -4.49 -2.88 23.89
N GLU A 15 -5.12 -3.22 25.02
CA GLU A 15 -4.40 -3.79 26.16
C GLU A 15 -3.70 -5.10 25.76
N GLY A 16 -2.47 -5.29 26.24
CA GLY A 16 -1.67 -6.48 25.94
C GLY A 16 -0.80 -6.37 24.68
N MET A 17 -1.03 -5.37 23.82
CA MET A 17 -0.12 -5.07 22.72
C MET A 17 1.00 -4.13 23.14
N GLN A 18 2.11 -4.20 22.40
CA GLN A 18 3.27 -3.31 22.58
C GLN A 18 3.75 -2.80 21.24
N MET A 19 3.92 -1.48 21.11
CA MET A 19 4.61 -0.91 19.96
C MET A 19 6.11 -1.19 20.10
N PRO A 20 6.73 -1.92 19.16
CA PRO A 20 8.17 -2.15 19.17
C PRO A 20 8.94 -0.82 19.09
N LEU A 21 9.97 -0.67 19.92
CA LEU A 21 10.75 0.58 20.03
C LEU A 21 11.26 1.07 18.66
N ILE A 22 11.69 0.16 17.79
CA ILE A 22 12.16 0.51 16.45
C ILE A 22 11.09 1.19 15.59
N LEU A 23 9.82 0.82 15.72
CA LEU A 23 8.73 1.48 15.00
C LEU A 23 8.48 2.89 15.57
N VAL A 24 8.60 3.06 16.89
CA VAL A 24 8.54 4.39 17.53
C VAL A 24 9.65 5.29 17.00
N GLU A 25 10.90 4.82 17.01
CA GLU A 25 12.06 5.57 16.54
C GLU A 25 11.93 5.98 15.07
N VAL A 26 11.47 5.06 14.22
CA VAL A 26 11.24 5.32 12.79
C VAL A 26 10.10 6.32 12.57
N MET A 27 8.98 6.18 13.26
CA MET A 27 7.86 7.13 13.17
C MET A 27 8.28 8.52 13.65
N ASP A 28 9.00 8.62 14.76
CA ASP A 28 9.50 9.89 15.27
C ASP A 28 10.50 10.54 14.29
N TRP A 29 11.34 9.74 13.65
CA TRP A 29 12.27 10.23 12.62
C TRP A 29 11.52 10.74 11.38
N LEU A 30 10.53 9.99 10.87
CA LEU A 30 9.69 10.42 9.75
C LEU A 30 8.93 11.70 10.06
N GLU A 31 8.39 11.84 11.27
CA GLU A 31 7.69 13.04 11.69
C GLU A 31 8.65 14.24 11.71
N ALA A 32 9.88 14.05 12.18
CA ALA A 32 10.94 15.06 12.13
C ALA A 32 11.38 15.43 10.70
N GLN A 33 11.21 14.53 9.71
CA GLN A 33 11.41 14.83 8.29
C GLN A 33 10.22 15.60 7.66
N GLY A 34 9.14 15.84 8.41
CA GLY A 34 7.95 16.51 7.91
C GLY A 34 7.07 15.60 7.04
N ALA A 35 7.03 14.30 7.34
CA ALA A 35 6.19 13.33 6.63
C ALA A 35 4.74 13.26 7.13
N ARG A 36 4.42 13.93 8.25
CA ARG A 36 3.06 13.94 8.83
C ARG A 36 2.15 14.88 8.04
N GLN A 37 0.98 14.39 7.67
CA GLN A 37 0.02 15.13 6.85
C GLN A 37 -1.43 14.77 7.15
N THR A 38 -2.35 15.62 6.71
CA THR A 38 -3.78 15.35 6.70
C THR A 38 -4.16 14.69 5.37
N THR A 39 -4.65 13.45 5.41
CA THR A 39 -4.95 12.63 4.22
C THR A 39 -6.39 12.70 3.75
N TRP A 40 -7.33 13.11 4.59
CA TRP A 40 -8.70 13.37 4.14
C TRP A 40 -9.39 14.46 4.98
N GLN A 41 -10.42 15.06 4.40
CA GLN A 41 -11.25 16.05 5.07
C GLN A 41 -12.59 15.39 5.43
N GLY A 42 -12.78 15.11 6.72
CA GLY A 42 -14.00 14.49 7.25
C GLY A 42 -14.27 14.91 8.70
N GLU A 43 -15.37 14.39 9.28
CA GLU A 43 -15.79 14.68 10.66
C GLU A 43 -15.00 13.88 11.73
N ALA A 44 -14.14 12.95 11.31
CA ALA A 44 -13.27 12.17 12.19
C ALA A 44 -12.31 13.05 13.02
N LEU A 45 -11.76 12.50 14.10
CA LEU A 45 -10.80 13.22 14.94
C LEU A 45 -9.57 13.62 14.12
N GLU A 46 -8.93 14.74 14.46
CA GLU A 46 -7.79 15.27 13.71
C GLU A 46 -6.70 14.22 13.44
N PHE A 47 -6.33 13.44 14.46
CA PHE A 47 -5.34 12.37 14.34
C PHE A 47 -5.78 11.24 13.39
N GLU A 48 -7.06 10.87 13.38
CA GLU A 48 -7.62 9.82 12.51
C GLU A 48 -7.63 10.25 11.04
N ARG A 49 -7.45 11.54 10.78
CA ARG A 49 -7.33 12.11 9.44
C ARG A 49 -5.89 12.29 9.01
N GLN A 50 -4.94 11.85 9.83
CA GLN A 50 -3.52 12.04 9.59
C GLN A 50 -2.82 10.74 9.25
N SER A 51 -1.82 10.86 8.40
CA SER A 51 -0.87 9.80 8.12
C SER A 51 0.56 10.32 8.24
N LEU A 52 1.47 9.38 8.31
CA LEU A 52 2.90 9.59 8.33
C LEU A 52 3.51 8.76 7.20
N ALA A 53 3.72 9.41 6.05
CA ALA A 53 4.21 8.77 4.84
C ALA A 53 5.70 8.37 4.96
N LEU A 54 6.19 7.60 4.00
CA LEU A 54 7.63 7.26 3.89
C LEU A 54 8.48 8.41 3.31
N TYR A 55 7.83 9.49 2.89
CA TYR A 55 8.43 10.65 2.23
C TYR A 55 7.97 11.94 2.93
N PRO A 56 8.74 13.03 2.85
CA PRO A 56 8.20 14.36 3.12
C PRO A 56 6.97 14.64 2.24
N VAL A 57 6.02 15.44 2.75
CA VAL A 57 4.74 15.70 2.06
C VAL A 57 4.91 16.19 0.62
N ALA A 58 5.90 17.03 0.36
CA ALA A 58 6.17 17.57 -0.97
C ALA A 58 6.66 16.51 -1.99
N GLU A 59 7.22 15.40 -1.51
CA GLU A 59 7.68 14.29 -2.33
C GLU A 59 6.59 13.22 -2.49
N TRP A 60 5.81 12.97 -1.44
CA TRP A 60 4.74 11.98 -1.47
C TRP A 60 3.65 12.25 -2.52
N GLN A 61 3.42 13.52 -2.87
CA GLN A 61 2.43 13.89 -3.90
C GLN A 61 2.92 13.66 -5.34
N GLN A 62 4.16 13.19 -5.54
CA GLN A 62 4.68 12.90 -6.87
C GLN A 62 4.22 11.52 -7.34
N PRO A 63 3.83 11.36 -8.63
CA PRO A 63 3.53 10.06 -9.21
C PRO A 63 4.67 9.06 -9.00
N GLY A 64 4.33 7.83 -8.61
CA GLY A 64 5.29 6.76 -8.29
C GLY A 64 5.79 6.75 -6.85
N ALA A 65 5.43 7.73 -6.01
CA ALA A 65 5.66 7.63 -4.57
C ALA A 65 4.72 6.59 -3.95
N SER A 66 5.22 5.80 -3.00
CA SER A 66 4.42 4.77 -2.33
C SER A 66 3.22 5.36 -1.58
N HIS A 67 2.06 4.70 -1.70
CA HIS A 67 0.88 4.97 -0.89
C HIS A 67 1.01 4.46 0.55
N ALA A 68 2.08 3.71 0.85
CA ALA A 68 2.27 3.18 2.18
C ALA A 68 2.58 4.29 3.20
N ALA A 69 1.89 4.26 4.34
CA ALA A 69 2.02 5.26 5.39
C ALA A 69 1.58 4.69 6.74
N PHE A 70 2.17 5.15 7.84
CA PHE A 70 1.59 4.88 9.15
C PHE A 70 0.34 5.74 9.32
N SER A 71 -0.78 5.14 9.71
CA SER A 71 -2.03 5.85 9.98
C SER A 71 -2.88 5.00 10.91
N TYR A 72 -3.66 5.62 11.79
CA TYR A 72 -4.54 4.85 12.66
C TYR A 72 -5.82 4.50 11.92
N TYR A 73 -6.10 3.21 11.85
CA TYR A 73 -7.37 2.68 11.41
C TYR A 73 -8.09 2.09 12.62
N GLY A 74 -9.37 2.43 12.76
CA GLY A 74 -10.22 1.93 13.84
C GLY A 74 -10.57 0.45 13.66
N THR A 75 -11.71 0.07 14.20
CA THR A 75 -12.29 -1.28 14.08
C THR A 75 -12.52 -1.65 12.61
N PHE A 76 -12.20 -2.88 12.19
CA PHE A 76 -12.36 -3.31 10.80
C PHE A 76 -13.35 -4.49 10.68
N SER A 77 -13.47 -5.07 9.47
CA SER A 77 -14.27 -6.24 9.12
C SER A 77 -13.83 -6.72 7.73
N LEU A 78 -13.67 -8.03 7.49
CA LEU A 78 -13.39 -8.55 6.12
C LEU A 78 -14.56 -8.26 5.18
N ASN A 79 -15.76 -8.12 5.74
CA ASN A 79 -17.01 -8.12 5.00
C ASN A 79 -17.64 -6.71 4.93
N GLY A 80 -16.83 -5.66 5.03
CA GLY A 80 -17.31 -4.28 5.11
C GLY A 80 -18.10 -3.97 6.40
N PRO A 81 -18.74 -2.81 6.48
CA PRO A 81 -19.40 -2.35 7.71
C PRO A 81 -20.80 -2.98 7.93
N PRO A 82 -21.18 -3.40 9.16
CA PRO A 82 -20.46 -4.31 10.04
C PRO A 82 -21.28 -5.53 10.50
N ALA A 83 -20.58 -6.60 10.89
CA ALA A 83 -20.74 -7.19 12.23
C ALA A 83 -19.33 -7.34 12.83
N PRO A 84 -19.01 -6.66 13.94
CA PRO A 84 -17.67 -6.76 14.55
C PRO A 84 -17.39 -8.20 14.97
N VAL A 85 -16.14 -8.64 14.82
CA VAL A 85 -15.68 -9.89 15.41
C VAL A 85 -15.78 -9.79 16.94
N VAL A 86 -16.15 -10.90 17.60
CA VAL A 86 -16.00 -11.00 19.06
C VAL A 86 -14.52 -10.85 19.40
N ASP A 87 -14.17 -9.80 20.14
CA ASP A 87 -12.83 -9.42 20.61
C ASP A 87 -11.86 -8.84 19.54
N GLU A 88 -12.36 -8.37 18.38
CA GLU A 88 -11.52 -7.73 17.34
C GLU A 88 -10.74 -6.52 17.87
N ASP A 89 -11.50 -5.62 18.50
CA ASP A 89 -11.03 -4.34 19.01
C ASP A 89 -9.98 -4.51 20.13
N GLU A 90 -9.86 -5.73 20.66
CA GLU A 90 -8.89 -6.10 21.68
C GLU A 90 -7.66 -6.83 21.10
N ARG A 91 -7.81 -7.48 19.93
CA ARG A 91 -6.81 -8.42 19.41
C ARG A 91 -6.17 -8.01 18.11
N VAL A 92 -6.69 -7.02 17.40
CA VAL A 92 -6.08 -6.51 16.17
C VAL A 92 -5.95 -4.99 16.23
N PHE A 93 -4.83 -4.48 15.74
CA PHE A 93 -4.54 -3.05 15.68
C PHE A 93 -3.86 -2.74 14.35
N LEU A 94 -4.61 -2.17 13.40
CA LEU A 94 -4.11 -1.82 12.07
C LEU A 94 -3.59 -0.39 12.07
N PHE A 95 -2.33 -0.21 11.66
CA PHE A 95 -1.67 1.08 11.78
C PHE A 95 -0.74 1.47 10.62
N VAL A 96 -0.74 0.66 9.54
CA VAL A 96 0.03 0.92 8.33
C VAL A 96 -0.89 0.76 7.14
N GLN A 97 -1.15 1.84 6.41
CA GLN A 97 -1.69 1.78 5.06
C GLN A 97 -0.66 1.14 4.13
N THR A 98 -1.10 0.20 3.31
CA THR A 98 -0.25 -0.55 2.37
C THR A 98 -0.71 -0.43 0.91
N GLY A 99 -1.85 0.23 0.68
CA GLY A 99 -2.38 0.57 -0.63
C GLY A 99 -3.49 1.63 -0.53
N GLY A 100 -3.83 2.26 -1.65
CA GLY A 100 -4.99 3.14 -1.80
C GLY A 100 -6.32 2.38 -1.83
N ASP A 101 -6.27 1.06 -1.97
CA ASP A 101 -7.39 0.13 -2.00
C ASP A 101 -8.03 -0.13 -0.62
N GLY A 102 -7.43 0.37 0.46
CA GLY A 102 -7.87 0.10 1.83
C GLY A 102 -7.21 -1.12 2.46
N SER A 103 -6.07 -1.57 1.92
CA SER A 103 -5.25 -2.60 2.53
C SER A 103 -4.37 -2.06 3.64
N TYR A 104 -4.24 -2.84 4.72
CA TYR A 104 -3.54 -2.44 5.92
C TYR A 104 -2.60 -3.52 6.44
N ALA A 105 -1.56 -3.10 7.16
CA ALA A 105 -0.79 -3.95 8.04
C ALA A 105 -0.89 -3.46 9.49
N GLY A 106 -0.70 -4.39 10.42
CA GLY A 106 -0.88 -4.12 11.83
C GLY A 106 -0.42 -5.24 12.74
N PHE A 107 -0.90 -5.21 13.97
CA PHE A 107 -0.67 -6.25 14.96
C PHE A 107 -1.87 -7.16 15.13
N TRP A 108 -1.60 -8.42 15.45
CA TRP A 108 -2.58 -9.38 15.92
C TRP A 108 -2.05 -10.12 17.15
N LEU A 109 -2.87 -10.25 18.20
CA LEU A 109 -2.61 -11.11 19.34
C LEU A 109 -3.21 -12.49 19.09
N ASP A 110 -2.39 -13.53 19.04
CA ASP A 110 -2.87 -14.92 18.95
C ASP A 110 -3.47 -15.43 20.27
N ASP A 111 -4.04 -16.64 20.28
CA ASP A 111 -4.72 -17.20 21.46
C ASP A 111 -3.77 -17.47 22.64
N ARG A 112 -2.46 -17.37 22.41
CA ARG A 112 -1.41 -17.49 23.44
C ARG A 112 -0.92 -16.13 23.91
N GLY A 113 -1.49 -15.03 23.40
CA GLY A 113 -1.07 -13.67 23.66
C GLY A 113 0.23 -13.27 22.95
N LYS A 114 0.67 -14.02 21.94
CA LYS A 114 1.81 -13.61 21.12
C LYS A 114 1.35 -12.57 20.10
N GLN A 115 2.07 -11.46 20.06
CA GLN A 115 1.88 -10.42 19.04
C GLN A 115 2.59 -10.81 17.75
N TRP A 116 1.84 -10.75 16.65
CA TRP A 116 2.30 -10.94 15.29
C TRP A 116 2.11 -9.65 14.49
N ILE A 117 2.85 -9.52 13.40
CA ILE A 117 2.62 -8.52 12.37
C ILE A 117 1.84 -9.20 11.26
N VAL A 118 0.72 -8.61 10.86
CA VAL A 118 -0.22 -9.19 9.89
C VAL A 118 -0.53 -8.18 8.79
N HIS A 119 -0.92 -8.71 7.64
CA HIS A 119 -1.53 -7.96 6.54
C HIS A 119 -3.00 -8.30 6.45
N HIS A 120 -3.79 -7.29 6.12
CA HIS A 120 -5.22 -7.34 5.88
C HIS A 120 -5.51 -6.65 4.54
N GLY A 121 -5.81 -7.45 3.52
CA GLY A 121 -6.22 -6.96 2.21
C GLY A 121 -7.59 -6.27 2.25
N SER A 122 -7.88 -5.47 1.24
CA SER A 122 -9.18 -4.79 1.07
C SER A 122 -10.32 -5.74 0.71
N GLY A 123 -10.02 -6.89 0.09
CA GLY A 123 -11.01 -7.84 -0.41
C GLY A 123 -11.55 -7.53 -1.81
N SER A 124 -11.50 -6.27 -2.28
CA SER A 124 -11.95 -5.84 -3.61
C SER A 124 -10.82 -5.71 -4.65
N GLY A 125 -9.58 -6.02 -4.28
CA GLY A 125 -8.43 -5.98 -5.18
C GLY A 125 -7.18 -6.61 -4.59
N SER A 126 -6.87 -6.32 -3.31
CA SER A 126 -5.86 -7.07 -2.56
C SER A 126 -6.51 -8.23 -1.82
N ALA A 127 -6.09 -9.44 -2.20
CA ALA A 127 -6.52 -10.68 -1.57
C ALA A 127 -5.50 -11.20 -0.54
N TRP A 128 -4.48 -10.41 -0.19
CA TRP A 128 -3.46 -10.84 0.76
C TRP A 128 -3.96 -10.72 2.19
N PHE A 129 -4.12 -11.84 2.88
CA PHE A 129 -4.46 -11.88 4.29
C PHE A 129 -3.55 -12.87 5.00
N GLY A 130 -2.74 -12.41 5.95
CA GLY A 130 -1.89 -13.36 6.66
C GLY A 130 -0.82 -12.73 7.54
N VAL A 131 -0.02 -13.59 8.15
CA VAL A 131 1.13 -13.19 8.95
C VAL A 131 2.26 -12.71 8.04
N ILE A 132 2.77 -11.51 8.33
CA ILE A 132 4.02 -11.00 7.75
C ILE A 132 5.19 -11.63 8.51
N SER A 133 5.26 -11.40 9.83
CA SER A 133 6.37 -11.82 10.70
C SER A 133 6.05 -11.59 12.18
N ASP A 134 6.95 -11.98 13.08
CA ASP A 134 7.02 -11.47 14.46
C ASP A 134 8.20 -10.49 14.68
N ASP A 135 9.02 -10.22 13.65
CA ASP A 135 10.09 -9.22 13.68
C ASP A 135 9.62 -7.89 13.06
N PRO A 136 9.56 -6.77 13.81
CA PRO A 136 9.20 -5.45 13.27
C PRO A 136 10.10 -4.97 12.14
N LYS A 137 11.31 -5.51 12.00
CA LYS A 137 12.19 -5.20 10.88
C LYS A 137 11.65 -5.68 9.55
N ASP A 138 10.85 -6.73 9.53
CA ASP A 138 10.28 -7.25 8.27
C ASP A 138 9.19 -6.33 7.73
N LEU A 139 8.38 -5.71 8.60
CA LEU A 139 7.47 -4.64 8.20
C LEU A 139 8.25 -3.45 7.60
N LEU A 140 9.33 -3.02 8.26
CA LEU A 140 10.16 -1.92 7.76
C LEU A 140 10.85 -2.27 6.43
N ARG A 141 11.30 -3.52 6.26
CA ARG A 141 11.85 -4.01 4.98
C ARG A 141 10.81 -3.96 3.87
N LEU A 142 9.58 -4.39 4.14
CA LEU A 142 8.48 -4.37 3.16
C LEU A 142 8.23 -2.94 2.67
N LEU A 143 8.11 -1.99 3.60
CA LEU A 143 7.94 -0.57 3.29
C LEU A 143 9.16 -0.01 2.52
N ALA A 144 10.37 -0.47 2.84
CA ALA A 144 11.60 0.01 2.23
C ALA A 144 11.81 -0.46 0.79
N VAL A 145 11.17 -1.56 0.35
CA VAL A 145 11.30 -2.05 -1.04
C VAL A 145 10.89 -0.95 -2.03
N GLY A 146 9.87 -0.15 -1.69
CA GLY A 146 9.44 0.99 -2.51
C GLY A 146 8.41 0.62 -3.58
N TYR A 147 7.59 -0.42 -3.34
CA TYR A 147 6.38 -0.63 -4.13
C TYR A 147 5.44 0.57 -3.99
N GLU A 148 4.76 0.94 -5.08
CA GLU A 148 3.68 1.93 -5.01
C GLU A 148 2.60 1.45 -4.03
N GLU A 149 2.21 0.18 -4.15
CA GLU A 149 1.24 -0.49 -3.26
C GLU A 149 1.78 -1.87 -2.84
N PRO A 150 2.46 -2.00 -1.67
CA PRO A 150 2.92 -3.29 -1.16
C PRO A 150 1.81 -4.30 -0.83
N ALA A 151 0.54 -3.87 -0.83
CA ALA A 151 -0.63 -4.70 -0.54
C ALA A 151 -0.85 -5.87 -1.51
N PHE A 152 -0.30 -5.81 -2.72
CA PHE A 152 -0.51 -6.81 -3.77
C PHE A 152 0.57 -7.89 -3.72
N ALA A 153 0.23 -9.09 -3.27
CA ALA A 153 1.18 -10.19 -3.11
C ALA A 153 1.87 -10.59 -4.43
N GLU A 154 1.20 -10.43 -5.57
CA GLU A 154 1.72 -10.69 -6.91
C GLU A 154 2.90 -9.77 -7.29
N VAL A 155 3.09 -8.63 -6.60
CA VAL A 155 4.25 -7.76 -6.83
C VAL A 155 5.47 -8.15 -6.01
N HIS A 156 5.31 -8.96 -4.96
CA HIS A 156 6.41 -9.37 -4.08
C HIS A 156 7.55 -10.16 -4.75
N PRO A 157 7.35 -10.96 -5.82
CA PRO A 157 8.44 -11.56 -6.60
C PRO A 157 9.14 -10.59 -7.57
N LEU A 158 8.66 -9.36 -7.68
CA LEU A 158 9.13 -8.35 -8.62
C LEU A 158 9.89 -7.25 -7.89
N THR A 159 10.79 -6.57 -8.58
CA THR A 159 11.26 -5.23 -8.17
C THR A 159 10.13 -4.21 -8.33
N PRO A 160 10.21 -3.03 -7.68
CA PRO A 160 9.22 -1.96 -7.91
C PRO A 160 9.03 -1.59 -9.37
N LEU A 161 10.13 -1.53 -10.15
CA LEU A 161 10.06 -1.22 -11.58
C LEU A 161 9.36 -2.33 -12.38
N GLU A 162 9.71 -3.59 -12.13
CA GLU A 162 9.02 -4.74 -12.74
C GLU A 162 7.53 -4.77 -12.37
N ALA A 163 7.19 -4.44 -11.12
CA ALA A 163 5.81 -4.35 -10.65
C ALA A 163 5.01 -3.25 -11.38
N MET A 164 5.61 -2.07 -11.56
CA MET A 164 4.98 -0.98 -12.32
C MET A 164 4.77 -1.38 -13.78
N VAL A 165 5.78 -1.98 -14.43
CA VAL A 165 5.68 -2.48 -15.81
C VAL A 165 4.52 -3.47 -15.93
N GLN A 166 4.44 -4.46 -15.03
CA GLN A 166 3.36 -5.44 -15.04
C GLN A 166 1.99 -4.81 -14.77
N GLY A 167 1.89 -3.93 -13.76
CA GLY A 167 0.63 -3.27 -13.38
C GLY A 167 0.06 -2.37 -14.48
N ASN A 168 0.92 -1.77 -15.30
CA ASN A 168 0.52 -0.96 -16.45
C ASN A 168 0.29 -1.79 -17.74
N GLY A 169 0.36 -3.12 -17.66
CA GLY A 169 0.17 -4.00 -18.83
C GLY A 169 1.30 -3.90 -19.87
N LEU A 170 2.49 -3.44 -19.46
CA LEU A 170 3.66 -3.35 -20.32
C LEU A 170 4.40 -4.70 -20.35
N GLU A 171 5.02 -4.99 -21.49
CA GLU A 171 5.65 -6.30 -21.72
C GLU A 171 7.02 -6.43 -21.03
N SER A 172 7.72 -5.31 -20.84
CA SER A 172 9.06 -5.27 -20.25
C SER A 172 9.48 -3.83 -19.90
N VAL A 173 10.57 -3.70 -19.13
CA VAL A 173 11.27 -2.42 -18.94
C VAL A 173 11.71 -1.82 -20.28
N PHE A 174 12.12 -2.66 -21.23
CA PHE A 174 12.49 -2.20 -22.56
C PHE A 174 11.30 -1.62 -23.34
N HIS A 175 10.10 -2.22 -23.25
CA HIS A 175 8.89 -1.66 -23.86
C HIS A 175 8.57 -0.27 -23.27
N LEU A 176 8.66 -0.11 -21.94
CA LEU A 176 8.54 1.20 -21.30
C LEU A 176 9.60 2.19 -21.82
N ALA A 177 10.86 1.77 -21.92
CA ALA A 177 11.94 2.59 -22.42
C ALA A 177 11.73 3.01 -23.88
N GLN A 178 11.17 2.14 -24.73
CA GLN A 178 10.77 2.48 -26.10
C GLN A 178 9.67 3.54 -26.14
N MET A 179 8.69 3.49 -25.23
CA MET A 179 7.64 4.51 -25.13
C MET A 179 8.23 5.88 -24.73
N ILE A 180 9.12 5.91 -23.74
CA ILE A 180 9.81 7.14 -23.31
C ILE A 180 10.74 7.66 -24.41
N ALA A 181 11.47 6.77 -25.08
CA ALA A 181 12.34 7.14 -26.20
C ALA A 181 11.51 7.74 -27.35
N ALA A 182 10.36 7.14 -27.68
CA ALA A 182 9.46 7.65 -28.70
C ALA A 182 8.91 9.04 -28.34
N ASP A 183 8.47 9.26 -27.09
CA ASP A 183 8.00 10.56 -26.60
C ASP A 183 9.09 11.63 -26.67
N ARG A 184 10.33 11.30 -26.29
CA ARG A 184 11.48 12.22 -26.42
C ARG A 184 11.85 12.56 -27.86
N LEU A 185 11.54 11.66 -28.79
CA LEU A 185 11.76 11.84 -30.21
C LEU A 185 10.51 12.41 -30.91
N ASP A 186 9.41 12.65 -30.19
CA ASP A 186 8.19 13.22 -30.77
C ASP A 186 8.45 14.64 -31.30
N GLY A 187 7.81 14.97 -32.43
CA GLY A 187 8.10 16.18 -33.20
C GLY A 187 9.33 16.11 -34.11
N ALA A 188 10.02 14.97 -34.16
CA ALA A 188 11.13 14.73 -35.08
C ALA A 188 10.68 14.15 -36.44
N GLU A 189 9.68 14.77 -37.07
CA GLU A 189 9.18 14.34 -38.38
C GLU A 189 10.30 14.30 -39.43
N GLY A 190 10.42 13.16 -40.14
CA GLY A 190 11.33 12.99 -41.28
C GLY A 190 12.72 12.46 -40.96
N ILE A 191 12.97 11.97 -39.74
CA ILE A 191 14.22 11.25 -39.42
C ILE A 191 14.23 9.89 -40.10
N ALA A 192 15.20 9.67 -41.00
CA ALA A 192 15.57 8.32 -41.43
C ALA A 192 16.06 7.52 -40.21
N ASP A 193 15.71 6.24 -40.15
CA ASP A 193 16.14 5.34 -39.08
C ASP A 193 15.56 5.68 -37.69
N PHE A 194 14.32 6.20 -37.65
CA PHE A 194 13.63 6.51 -36.39
C PHE A 194 13.54 5.30 -35.44
N GLU A 195 13.20 4.12 -35.96
CA GLU A 195 13.09 2.89 -35.16
C GLU A 195 14.44 2.54 -34.53
N ASP A 196 15.52 2.52 -35.31
CA ASP A 196 16.87 2.25 -34.82
C ASP A 196 17.28 3.24 -33.72
N ARG A 197 17.05 4.55 -33.94
CA ARG A 197 17.38 5.58 -32.94
C ARG A 197 16.53 5.52 -31.68
N ARG A 198 15.26 5.13 -31.81
CA ARG A 198 14.38 4.90 -30.67
C ARG A 198 14.90 3.72 -29.87
N ASP A 199 15.27 2.63 -30.54
CA ASP A 199 15.72 1.40 -29.88
C ASP A 199 17.09 1.59 -29.22
N ASP A 200 18.04 2.26 -29.87
CA ASP A 200 19.32 2.66 -29.26
C ASP A 200 19.11 3.48 -27.97
N LEU A 201 18.22 4.48 -28.03
CA LEU A 201 17.90 5.29 -26.85
C LEU A 201 17.15 4.48 -25.77
N ALA A 202 16.29 3.54 -26.19
CA ALA A 202 15.56 2.68 -25.27
C ALA A 202 16.48 1.71 -24.52
N GLU A 203 17.54 1.20 -25.16
CA GLU A 203 18.56 0.38 -24.49
C GLU A 203 19.24 1.17 -23.38
N ASP A 204 19.74 2.38 -23.69
CA ASP A 204 20.36 3.27 -22.71
C ASP A 204 19.39 3.62 -21.55
N LEU A 205 18.12 3.85 -21.86
CA LEU A 205 17.10 4.19 -20.86
C LEU A 205 16.74 2.99 -19.98
N ALA A 206 16.64 1.79 -20.55
CA ALA A 206 16.36 0.58 -19.78
C ALA A 206 17.48 0.30 -18.77
N ASP A 207 18.73 0.40 -19.19
CA ASP A 207 19.91 0.24 -18.32
C ASP A 207 19.90 1.26 -17.16
N GLN A 208 19.59 2.53 -17.46
CA GLN A 208 19.47 3.57 -16.45
C GLN A 208 18.33 3.29 -15.44
N MET A 209 17.15 2.85 -15.92
CA MET A 209 16.04 2.51 -15.03
C MET A 209 16.38 1.31 -14.14
N GLU A 210 17.01 0.27 -14.68
CA GLU A 210 17.43 -0.90 -13.91
C GLU A 210 18.50 -0.56 -12.86
N ALA A 211 19.32 0.46 -13.14
CA ALA A 211 20.26 1.04 -12.18
C ALA A 211 19.59 1.94 -11.12
N GLY A 212 18.28 2.21 -11.24
CA GLY A 212 17.50 3.06 -10.33
C GLY A 212 17.64 4.55 -10.61
N GLU A 213 18.08 4.93 -11.81
CA GLU A 213 18.20 6.33 -12.21
C GLU A 213 16.84 6.92 -12.60
N ARG A 214 16.62 8.19 -12.26
CA ARG A 214 15.43 8.93 -12.68
C ARG A 214 15.59 9.35 -14.14
N VAL A 215 14.94 8.61 -15.03
CA VAL A 215 15.05 8.84 -16.48
C VAL A 215 13.92 9.68 -17.06
N ALA A 216 12.74 9.74 -16.47
CA ALA A 216 11.65 10.53 -17.01
C ALA A 216 10.72 11.07 -15.92
N ASP A 217 10.28 12.31 -16.10
CA ASP A 217 9.24 12.92 -15.27
C ASP A 217 7.87 12.65 -15.89
N GLY A 218 6.85 12.45 -15.06
CA GLY A 218 5.46 12.28 -15.51
C GLY A 218 5.07 10.86 -15.93
N TRP A 219 6.03 9.94 -16.06
CA TRP A 219 5.77 8.53 -16.38
C TRP A 219 5.44 7.64 -15.17
N GLY A 220 5.28 8.24 -13.98
CA GLY A 220 4.92 7.51 -12.76
C GLY A 220 5.93 6.42 -12.36
N LEU A 221 7.21 6.59 -12.73
CA LEU A 221 8.25 5.63 -12.34
C LEU A 221 8.30 5.51 -10.80
N PRO A 222 8.40 4.30 -10.24
CA PRO A 222 8.50 4.12 -8.79
C PRO A 222 9.62 4.97 -8.21
N ILE A 223 9.29 5.75 -7.17
CA ILE A 223 10.24 6.58 -6.45
C ILE A 223 10.66 5.81 -5.21
N PRO A 224 11.92 5.34 -5.09
CA PRO A 224 12.36 4.67 -3.88
C PRO A 224 12.35 5.64 -2.69
N PRO A 225 11.95 5.22 -1.47
CA PRO A 225 11.99 6.07 -0.29
C PRO A 225 13.43 6.18 0.25
N VAL A 226 14.34 6.81 -0.52
CA VAL A 226 15.80 6.79 -0.29
C VAL A 226 16.19 7.31 1.10
N ALA A 227 15.53 8.37 1.58
CA ALA A 227 15.80 8.90 2.92
C ALA A 227 15.44 7.87 4.01
N PHE A 228 14.28 7.23 3.87
CA PHE A 228 13.83 6.15 4.76
C PHE A 228 14.77 4.95 4.70
N GLN A 229 15.12 4.46 3.50
CA GLN A 229 16.09 3.38 3.29
C GLN A 229 17.44 3.70 3.94
N THR A 230 17.90 4.95 3.82
CA THR A 230 19.14 5.43 4.43
C THR A 230 19.06 5.41 5.96
N CYS A 231 17.97 5.90 6.54
CA CYS A 231 17.73 5.83 7.98
C CYS A 231 17.74 4.38 8.48
N LEU A 232 16.99 3.50 7.83
CA LEU A 232 16.93 2.08 8.18
C LEU A 232 18.31 1.41 8.14
N ARG A 233 19.10 1.68 7.09
CA ARG A 233 20.45 1.13 6.94
C ARG A 233 21.42 1.66 7.99
N GLU A 234 21.47 2.98 8.16
CA GLU A 234 22.54 3.64 8.93
C GLU A 234 22.25 3.69 10.42
N VAL A 235 20.97 3.83 10.81
CA VAL A 235 20.56 3.93 12.21
C VAL A 235 20.21 2.54 12.77
N HIS A 236 19.50 1.72 11.99
CA HIS A 236 18.93 0.47 12.49
C HIS A 236 19.62 -0.80 11.93
N GLY A 237 20.58 -0.65 11.01
CA GLY A 237 21.29 -1.77 10.40
C GLY A 237 20.39 -2.68 9.54
N ILE A 238 19.30 -2.14 9.00
CA ILE A 238 18.34 -2.87 8.16
C ILE A 238 18.70 -2.60 6.69
N ALA A 239 19.09 -3.67 5.99
CA ALA A 239 19.30 -3.60 4.55
C ALA A 239 17.95 -3.56 3.81
N THR A 240 17.90 -2.78 2.73
CA THR A 240 16.76 -2.77 1.81
C THR A 240 16.85 -3.97 0.88
N PRO A 241 15.88 -4.89 0.91
CA PRO A 241 15.83 -5.99 -0.05
C PRO A 241 15.41 -5.48 -1.43
N ARG A 242 15.75 -6.24 -2.48
CA ARG A 242 15.37 -5.89 -3.85
C ARG A 242 13.88 -6.22 -4.10
N ARG A 243 13.36 -7.24 -3.40
CA ARG A 243 12.01 -7.76 -3.51
C ARG A 243 11.47 -8.14 -2.13
N ALA A 244 10.15 -8.06 -1.93
CA ALA A 244 9.55 -8.55 -0.69
C ALA A 244 9.77 -10.06 -0.49
N SER A 245 9.70 -10.83 -1.57
CA SER A 245 9.96 -12.28 -1.58
C SER A 245 11.39 -12.69 -1.20
N ASP A 246 12.34 -11.76 -1.13
CA ASP A 246 13.71 -12.05 -0.68
C ASP A 246 13.77 -12.37 0.82
N PHE A 247 12.77 -11.94 1.60
CA PHE A 247 12.75 -12.10 3.06
C PHE A 247 11.40 -12.50 3.63
N LEU A 248 10.28 -12.14 3.00
CA LEU A 248 8.99 -12.67 3.38
C LEU A 248 8.88 -14.10 2.85
N PRO A 249 8.59 -15.11 3.69
CA PRO A 249 8.09 -16.36 3.16
C PRO A 249 6.84 -16.02 2.36
N PHE A 250 6.74 -16.54 1.12
CA PHE A 250 5.69 -16.22 0.16
C PHE A 250 4.35 -16.02 0.91
N PRO A 251 3.72 -14.84 0.81
CA PRO A 251 2.54 -14.53 1.61
C PRO A 251 1.52 -15.65 1.44
N ALA A 252 0.92 -16.08 2.55
CA ALA A 252 -0.15 -17.03 2.49
C ALA A 252 -1.25 -16.46 1.60
N SER A 253 -1.46 -17.13 0.47
CA SER A 253 -2.68 -17.21 -0.33
C SER A 253 -3.32 -15.90 -0.76
N ASP A 254 -3.73 -15.77 -2.02
CA ASP A 254 -4.99 -15.08 -2.25
C ASP A 254 -6.10 -15.74 -1.41
N GLY A 255 -7.19 -15.03 -1.13
CA GLY A 255 -8.31 -15.57 -0.36
C GLY A 255 -8.91 -16.89 -0.89
N ALA A 256 -8.48 -17.39 -2.05
CA ALA A 256 -8.90 -18.68 -2.61
C ALA A 256 -8.12 -19.89 -2.07
N ASP A 257 -6.87 -19.71 -1.64
CA ASP A 257 -6.08 -20.77 -0.97
C ASP A 257 -5.24 -20.18 0.17
N PRO A 258 -5.83 -19.70 1.27
CA PRO A 258 -5.10 -19.09 2.39
C PRO A 258 -4.09 -20.03 3.08
N GLY A 259 -4.03 -21.30 2.67
CA GLY A 259 -3.18 -22.32 3.26
C GLY A 259 -3.42 -22.52 4.75
N ASP A 260 -2.31 -22.70 5.49
CA ASP A 260 -2.31 -22.94 6.93
C ASP A 260 -2.11 -21.65 7.76
N ASP A 261 -2.30 -20.46 7.17
CA ASP A 261 -2.00 -19.19 7.87
C ASP A 261 -2.85 -19.01 9.14
N PRO A 262 -2.20 -18.79 10.30
CA PRO A 262 -2.91 -18.74 11.57
C PRO A 262 -3.76 -17.48 11.73
N PHE A 263 -3.36 -16.35 11.13
CA PHE A 263 -4.15 -15.13 11.19
C PHE A 263 -5.39 -15.26 10.33
N TYR A 264 -5.26 -15.75 9.09
CA TYR A 264 -6.42 -15.97 8.22
C TYR A 264 -7.43 -16.97 8.82
N ARG A 265 -6.93 -18.06 9.41
CA ARG A 265 -7.78 -19.04 10.12
C ARG A 265 -8.50 -18.43 11.31
N TRP A 266 -7.80 -17.62 12.09
CA TRP A 266 -8.42 -16.89 13.19
C TRP A 266 -9.51 -15.96 12.65
N LEU A 267 -9.20 -15.19 11.62
CA LEU A 267 -10.10 -14.21 11.03
C LEU A 267 -11.39 -14.85 10.51
N THR A 268 -11.27 -15.91 9.70
CA THR A 268 -12.42 -16.66 9.15
C THR A 268 -13.22 -17.41 10.22
N ALA A 269 -12.59 -17.90 11.29
CA ALA A 269 -13.31 -18.57 12.37
C ALA A 269 -14.13 -17.60 13.23
N HIS A 270 -13.74 -16.33 13.27
CA HIS A 270 -14.35 -15.32 14.14
C HIS A 270 -15.17 -14.26 13.39
N GLN A 271 -15.10 -14.23 12.06
CA GLN A 271 -15.97 -13.41 11.22
C GLN A 271 -17.17 -14.21 10.73
N PRO A 272 -18.40 -13.80 11.08
CA PRO A 272 -19.58 -14.41 10.50
C PRO A 272 -19.63 -14.10 9.00
N GLU A 273 -20.13 -15.06 8.21
CA GLU A 273 -20.53 -14.78 6.84
C GLU A 273 -21.45 -13.56 6.80
N PRO A 274 -21.22 -12.61 5.87
CA PRO A 274 -22.10 -11.47 5.74
C PRO A 274 -23.52 -11.98 5.44
N SER A 275 -24.53 -11.35 6.04
CA SER A 275 -25.92 -11.67 5.71
C SER A 275 -26.18 -11.48 4.22
N ASP A 276 -27.19 -12.14 3.65
CA ASP A 276 -27.59 -11.93 2.25
C ASP A 276 -27.80 -10.44 1.92
N GLU A 277 -28.28 -9.66 2.90
CA GLU A 277 -28.44 -8.21 2.81
C GLU A 277 -27.09 -7.48 2.77
N ALA A 278 -26.13 -7.84 3.63
CA ALA A 278 -24.78 -7.29 3.61
C ALA A 278 -24.03 -7.66 2.32
N GLN A 279 -24.15 -8.91 1.86
CA GLN A 279 -23.62 -9.35 0.57
C GLN A 279 -24.25 -8.57 -0.59
N GLY A 280 -25.56 -8.33 -0.54
CA GLY A 280 -26.25 -7.49 -1.52
C GLY A 280 -25.71 -6.06 -1.55
N ARG A 281 -25.49 -5.44 -0.39
CA ARG A 281 -24.92 -4.09 -0.27
C ARG A 281 -23.49 -4.02 -0.80
N LEU A 282 -22.63 -4.99 -0.44
CA LEU A 282 -21.25 -5.08 -0.92
C LEU A 282 -21.20 -5.20 -2.44
N LYS A 283 -22.01 -6.08 -3.01
CA LYS A 283 -22.09 -6.25 -4.46
C LYS A 283 -22.55 -4.97 -5.16
N GLU A 284 -23.53 -4.26 -4.58
CA GLU A 284 -23.98 -2.97 -5.12
C GLU A 284 -22.87 -1.90 -5.03
N LEU A 285 -22.11 -1.87 -3.93
CA LEU A 285 -20.94 -1.00 -3.77
C LEU A 285 -19.87 -1.29 -4.82
N ASP A 286 -19.53 -2.56 -5.06
CA ASP A 286 -18.57 -2.96 -6.09
C ASP A 286 -19.03 -2.53 -7.50
N GLU A 287 -20.30 -2.78 -7.84
CA GLU A 287 -20.87 -2.36 -9.13
C GLU A 287 -20.82 -0.83 -9.32
N LEU A 288 -21.03 -0.06 -8.24
CA LEU A 288 -20.91 1.40 -8.25
C LEU A 288 -19.45 1.87 -8.35
N ALA A 289 -18.53 1.19 -7.66
CA ALA A 289 -17.10 1.50 -7.71
C ALA A 289 -16.54 1.24 -9.11
N GLU A 290 -16.89 0.11 -9.74
CA GLU A 290 -16.53 -0.19 -11.13
C GLU A 290 -17.07 0.88 -12.10
N GLU A 291 -18.31 1.33 -11.90
CA GLU A 291 -18.89 2.40 -12.72
C GLU A 291 -18.16 3.75 -12.52
N MET A 292 -17.74 4.06 -11.29
CA MET A 292 -16.94 5.24 -11.00
C MET A 292 -15.58 5.18 -11.72
N ILE A 293 -14.89 4.04 -11.63
CA ILE A 293 -13.61 3.80 -12.31
C ILE A 293 -13.80 3.98 -13.82
N ARG A 294 -14.85 3.40 -14.43
CA ARG A 294 -15.17 3.60 -15.85
C ARG A 294 -15.38 5.07 -16.23
N GLN A 295 -15.98 5.87 -15.35
CA GLN A 295 -16.17 7.31 -15.60
C GLN A 295 -14.84 8.06 -15.55
N ILE A 296 -14.00 7.77 -14.55
CA ILE A 296 -12.66 8.36 -14.40
C ILE A 296 -11.77 8.01 -15.60
N ASP A 297 -11.74 6.74 -16.01
CA ASP A 297 -10.97 6.28 -17.17
C ASP A 297 -11.44 6.93 -18.48
N ALA A 298 -12.73 7.29 -18.56
CA ALA A 298 -13.30 8.05 -19.68
C ALA A 298 -13.02 9.57 -19.60
N GLY A 299 -12.24 10.03 -18.62
CA GLY A 299 -11.93 11.43 -18.37
C GLY A 299 -13.13 12.25 -17.87
N LYS A 300 -14.13 11.59 -17.26
CA LYS A 300 -15.33 12.24 -16.71
C LYS A 300 -15.20 12.40 -15.21
N GLU A 301 -15.75 13.48 -14.68
CA GLU A 301 -16.00 13.58 -13.24
C GLU A 301 -17.05 12.53 -12.82
N PRO A 302 -16.86 11.84 -11.68
CA PRO A 302 -17.85 10.92 -11.14
C PRO A 302 -19.22 11.59 -10.94
N ASP A 303 -20.29 10.90 -11.33
CA ASP A 303 -21.66 11.38 -11.11
C ASP A 303 -21.91 11.64 -9.61
N PRO A 304 -22.30 12.86 -9.19
CA PRO A 304 -22.63 13.16 -7.80
C PRO A 304 -23.71 12.25 -7.20
N GLU A 305 -24.62 11.68 -8.01
CA GLU A 305 -25.59 10.70 -7.54
C GLU A 305 -24.95 9.35 -7.22
N LEU A 306 -23.96 8.94 -8.01
CA LEU A 306 -23.18 7.74 -7.76
C LEU A 306 -22.41 7.87 -6.44
N LEU A 307 -21.75 9.02 -6.21
CA LEU A 307 -21.05 9.31 -4.96
C LEU A 307 -22.01 9.28 -3.74
N ARG A 308 -23.22 9.84 -3.88
CA ARG A 308 -24.22 9.81 -2.80
C ARG A 308 -24.74 8.39 -2.52
N ARG A 309 -24.92 7.56 -3.54
CA ARG A 309 -25.34 6.15 -3.35
C ARG A 309 -24.25 5.33 -2.67
N MET A 310 -23.00 5.50 -3.08
CA MET A 310 -21.86 4.89 -2.41
C MET A 310 -21.81 5.33 -0.94
N GLU A 311 -21.89 6.64 -0.65
CA GLU A 311 -21.89 7.16 0.72
C GLU A 311 -23.06 6.61 1.57
N ALA A 312 -24.23 6.41 0.96
CA ALA A 312 -25.38 5.83 1.64
C ALA A 312 -25.21 4.34 1.95
N LEU A 313 -24.57 3.58 1.06
CA LEU A 313 -24.30 2.15 1.23
C LEU A 313 -23.12 1.89 2.18
N SER A 314 -22.16 2.80 2.27
CA SER A 314 -21.02 2.72 3.18
C SER A 314 -21.37 3.04 4.64
N LYS A 315 -22.60 3.51 4.93
CA LYS A 315 -23.08 3.76 6.29
C LYS A 315 -23.73 2.49 6.87
N PRO A 316 -23.49 2.16 8.16
CA PRO A 316 -24.00 0.95 8.81
C PRO A 316 -25.51 0.76 8.68
#